data_AF-A0A2H3CME1-F1
#
_entry.id   AF-A0A2H3CME1-F1
#
_cell.length_a   1.000
_cell.length_b   1.000
_cell.length_c   1.000
_cell.angle_alpha   90.00
_cell.angle_beta   90.00
_cell.angle_gamma   90.00
#
_symmetry.space_group_name_H-M   'P 1'
#
loop_
_entity.id
_entity.type
_entity.pdbx_description
1 polymer ?
#
loop_
_entity_poly.entity_id
_entity_poly.type
_entity_poly.pdbx_seq_one_letter_code
_entity_poly.pdbx_strand_id
1 'polypeptide(L)'
;LTVIYQSLVNLKESADLLRCSPSFYNESHYDGVMINTDKGAYIGQLIQLFECEYLSQRYPLALVHPFDVKVTDGGQRWKFQRDKDLGFYCLRARPRVFSQFVSIYSIIHGVLLVED
;
A
#
# COMPACT_ATOMS: atom_id res chain seq x y z
N LEU A 1 3.04 -5.27 -11.37
CA LEU A 1 4.37 -5.42 -10.74
C LEU A 1 4.38 -6.74 -9.98
N THR A 2 5.35 -7.61 -10.23
CA THR A 2 5.50 -8.84 -9.45
C THR A 2 6.46 -8.57 -8.29
N VAL A 3 6.00 -8.77 -7.05
CA VAL A 3 6.82 -8.60 -5.85
C VAL A 3 7.01 -9.96 -5.20
N ILE A 4 8.26 -10.37 -5.01
CA ILE A 4 8.63 -11.62 -4.36
C ILE A 4 9.08 -11.31 -2.95
N TYR A 5 8.53 -12.01 -1.97
CA TYR A 5 8.81 -11.79 -0.55
C TYR A 5 8.76 -13.09 0.24
N GLN A 6 9.42 -13.11 1.41
CA GLN A 6 9.32 -14.23 2.34
C GLN A 6 8.15 -14.02 3.29
N SER A 7 7.20 -14.94 3.30
CA SER A 7 6.08 -14.90 4.24
C SER A 7 6.57 -15.28 5.64
N LEU A 8 6.27 -14.42 6.63
CA LEU A 8 6.62 -14.68 8.03
C LEU A 8 5.79 -15.81 8.66
N VAL A 9 4.67 -16.19 8.05
CA VAL A 9 3.76 -17.22 8.58
C VAL A 9 4.30 -18.62 8.32
N ASN A 10 4.82 -18.86 7.10
CA ASN A 10 5.26 -20.18 6.66
C ASN A 10 6.75 -20.23 6.27
N LEU A 11 7.46 -19.10 6.35
CA LEU A 11 8.86 -18.92 5.96
C LEU A 11 9.18 -19.28 4.51
N LYS A 12 8.15 -19.36 3.66
CA LYS A 12 8.30 -19.66 2.22
C LYS A 12 8.27 -18.38 1.40
N GLU A 13 8.93 -18.45 0.26
CA GLU A 13 8.83 -17.42 -0.77
C GLU A 13 7.41 -17.41 -1.35
N SER A 14 6.85 -16.21 -1.49
CA SER A 14 5.54 -15.93 -2.06
C SER A 14 5.66 -14.77 -3.05
N ALA A 15 4.72 -14.68 -3.98
CA ALA A 15 4.73 -13.66 -5.01
C ALA A 15 3.36 -12.99 -5.14
N ASP A 16 3.36 -11.66 -5.09
CA ASP A 16 2.18 -10.83 -5.31
C ASP A 16 2.22 -10.18 -6.69
N LEU A 17 1.08 -10.19 -7.36
CA LEU A 17 0.88 -9.49 -8.63
C LEU A 17 0.10 -8.19 -8.41
N LEU A 18 0.83 -7.10 -8.27
CA LEU A 18 0.26 -5.77 -7.98
C LEU A 18 -0.21 -5.04 -9.25
N ARG A 19 -1.38 -4.39 -9.15
CA ARG A 19 -2.10 -3.69 -10.21
C ARG A 19 -2.42 -2.24 -9.82
N CYS A 20 -2.44 -1.37 -10.81
CA CYS A 20 -2.77 0.04 -10.68
C CYS A 20 -3.44 0.58 -11.95
N SER A 21 -4.47 -0.12 -12.43
CA SER A 21 -5.13 0.17 -13.69
C SER A 21 -6.28 1.17 -13.48
N PRO A 22 -6.27 2.34 -14.14
CA PRO A 22 -7.37 3.30 -14.03
C PRO A 22 -8.66 2.83 -14.71
N SER A 23 -8.62 1.80 -15.57
CA SER A 23 -9.78 1.30 -16.34
C SER A 23 -9.76 -0.23 -16.41
N PHE A 24 -9.87 -0.88 -15.26
CA PHE A 24 -10.02 -2.32 -15.12
C PHE A 24 -11.52 -2.69 -15.10
N TYR A 25 -12.03 -3.23 -16.20
CA TYR A 25 -13.48 -3.49 -16.38
C TYR A 25 -14.35 -2.24 -16.15
N ASN A 26 -13.94 -1.11 -16.71
CA ASN A 26 -14.57 0.22 -16.56
C ASN A 26 -14.52 0.83 -15.15
N GLU A 27 -13.77 0.21 -14.23
CA GLU A 27 -13.56 0.73 -12.88
C GLU A 27 -12.06 0.90 -12.58
N SER A 28 -11.72 1.85 -11.71
CA SER A 28 -10.34 2.01 -11.29
C SER A 28 -9.95 0.93 -10.28
N HIS A 29 -8.83 0.23 -10.51
CA HIS A 29 -8.32 -0.81 -9.63
C HIS A 29 -6.89 -0.47 -9.20
N TYR A 30 -6.74 -0.12 -7.93
CA TYR A 30 -5.47 0.25 -7.33
C TYR A 30 -5.20 -0.60 -6.08
N ASP A 31 -4.20 -1.45 -6.16
CA ASP A 31 -3.88 -2.39 -5.08
C ASP A 31 -3.28 -1.67 -3.87
N GLY A 32 -3.57 -2.20 -2.68
CA GLY A 32 -2.87 -1.83 -1.46
C GLY A 32 -1.46 -2.40 -1.45
N VAL A 33 -0.52 -1.65 -0.90
CA VAL A 33 0.90 -2.04 -0.79
C VAL A 33 1.45 -1.68 0.58
N MET A 34 2.32 -2.54 1.10
CA MET A 34 3.13 -2.27 2.29
C MET A 34 4.51 -1.81 1.84
N ILE A 35 4.94 -0.65 2.35
CA ILE A 35 6.16 0.02 1.91
C ILE A 35 7.11 0.15 3.10
N ASN A 36 8.34 -0.29 2.91
CA ASN A 36 9.41 -0.16 3.88
C ASN A 36 10.04 1.23 3.82
N THR A 37 10.26 1.85 4.98
CA THR A 37 11.00 3.10 5.11
C THR A 37 11.92 3.04 6.31
N ASP A 38 12.85 3.99 6.41
CA ASP A 38 13.78 4.12 7.54
C ASP A 38 13.07 4.29 8.90
N LYS A 39 11.81 4.76 8.89
CA LYS A 39 10.98 4.97 10.09
C LYS A 39 10.04 3.80 10.40
N GLY A 40 10.14 2.72 9.63
CA GLY A 40 9.23 1.58 9.68
C GLY A 40 8.32 1.52 8.45
N ALA A 41 7.51 0.47 8.39
CA ALA A 41 6.64 0.24 7.25
C ALA A 41 5.31 0.98 7.39
N TYR A 42 4.73 1.39 6.26
CA TYR A 42 3.39 1.94 6.20
C TYR A 42 2.60 1.34 5.03
N ILE A 43 1.27 1.48 5.09
CA ILE A 43 0.37 1.00 4.04
C ILE A 43 -0.02 2.19 3.15
N GLY A 44 -0.08 1.94 1.85
CA GLY A 44 -0.61 2.89 0.88
C GLY A 44 -1.29 2.17 -0.27
N GLN A 45 -1.82 2.95 -1.21
CA GLN A 45 -2.44 2.45 -2.43
C GLN A 45 -1.56 2.80 -3.64
N LEU A 46 -1.28 1.81 -4.48
CA LEU A 46 -0.45 1.96 -5.68
C LEU A 46 -1.26 2.64 -6.79
N ILE A 47 -0.93 3.89 -7.10
CA ILE A 47 -1.65 4.66 -8.12
C ILE A 47 -1.06 4.42 -9.51
N GLN A 48 0.27 4.45 -9.63
CA GLN A 48 0.94 4.38 -10.92
C GLN A 48 2.37 3.86 -10.78
N LEU A 49 2.86 3.20 -11.82
CA LEU A 49 4.25 2.77 -12.00
C LEU A 49 4.87 3.53 -13.17
N PHE A 50 6.11 3.95 -13.04
CA PHE A 50 6.84 4.63 -14.11
C PHE A 50 8.36 4.45 -13.94
N GLU A 51 9.10 4.61 -15.02
CA GLU A 51 10.57 4.62 -15.01
C GLU A 51 11.05 6.06 -15.16
N CYS A 52 11.96 6.48 -14.28
CA CYS A 52 12.65 7.75 -14.38
C CYS A 52 14.08 7.51 -14.86
N GLU A 53 14.54 8.26 -15.85
CA GLU A 53 15.93 8.21 -16.32
C GLU A 53 16.71 9.41 -15.78
N TYR A 54 17.82 9.13 -15.10
CA TYR A 54 18.72 10.14 -14.57
C TYR A 54 20.17 9.69 -14.79
N LEU A 55 20.98 10.52 -15.43
CA LEU A 55 22.39 10.22 -15.77
C LEU A 55 22.55 8.86 -16.49
N SER A 56 21.68 8.58 -17.46
CA SER A 56 21.63 7.30 -18.21
C SER A 56 21.32 6.06 -17.37
N GLN A 57 20.84 6.24 -16.13
CA GLN A 57 20.38 5.16 -15.27
C GLN A 57 18.87 5.23 -15.07
N ARG A 58 18.20 4.08 -15.16
CA ARG A 58 16.75 3.95 -14.98
C ARG A 58 16.43 3.60 -13.53
N TYR A 59 15.49 4.36 -12.97
CA TYR A 59 14.97 4.21 -11.63
C TYR A 59 13.49 3.85 -11.72
N PRO A 60 13.12 2.60 -11.44
CA PRO A 60 11.72 2.23 -11.39
C PRO A 60 11.07 2.79 -10.12
N LEU A 61 10.03 3.59 -10.33
CA LEU A 61 9.33 4.34 -9.28
C LEU A 61 7.84 4.03 -9.30
N ALA A 62 7.22 4.19 -8.14
CA ALA A 62 5.79 4.09 -7.94
C ALA A 62 5.26 5.41 -7.36
N LEU A 63 4.11 5.86 -7.85
CA LEU A 63 3.30 6.86 -7.18
C LEU A 63 2.34 6.13 -6.24
N VAL A 64 2.46 6.41 -4.94
CA VAL A 64 1.66 5.77 -3.89
C VAL A 64 0.87 6.83 -3.14
N HIS A 65 -0.38 6.51 -2.83
CA HIS A 65 -1.23 7.26 -1.93
C HIS A 65 -1.13 6.72 -0.49
N PRO A 66 -0.56 7.47 0.49
CA PRO A 66 -0.33 6.94 1.85
C PRO A 66 -1.60 6.85 2.72
N PHE A 67 -1.69 5.80 3.53
CA PHE A 67 -2.81 5.50 4.44
C PHE A 67 -2.37 5.50 5.92
N ASP A 68 -1.65 6.55 6.32
CA ASP A 68 -1.02 6.68 7.63
C ASP A 68 -1.64 7.81 8.49
N VAL A 69 -2.81 8.31 8.10
CA VAL A 69 -3.54 9.28 8.94
C VAL A 69 -4.07 8.56 10.17
N LYS A 70 -3.81 9.14 11.35
CA LYS A 70 -4.30 8.58 12.61
C LYS A 70 -5.83 8.49 12.59
N VAL A 71 -6.34 7.27 12.77
CA VAL A 71 -7.76 7.02 12.97
C VAL A 71 -8.07 7.20 14.45
N THR A 72 -8.95 8.16 14.76
CA THR A 72 -9.53 8.33 16.09
C THR A 72 -10.85 7.59 16.18
N ASP A 73 -11.22 7.16 17.39
CA ASP A 73 -12.44 6.38 17.64
C ASP A 73 -13.74 7.15 17.33
N GLY A 74 -13.68 8.47 17.15
CA GLY A 74 -14.81 9.30 16.72
C GLY A 74 -16.04 9.18 17.63
N GLY A 75 -15.86 8.74 18.88
CA GLY A 75 -16.95 8.41 19.81
C GLY A 75 -17.56 7.00 19.65
N GLN A 76 -17.13 6.20 18.68
CA GLN A 76 -17.58 4.82 18.43
C GLN A 76 -16.55 3.78 18.91
N ARG A 77 -16.19 3.85 20.19
CA ARG A 77 -15.19 2.97 20.81
C ARG A 77 -15.47 1.48 20.63
N TRP A 78 -16.74 1.07 20.64
CA TRP A 78 -17.13 -0.33 20.48
C TRP A 78 -16.78 -0.89 19.10
N LYS A 79 -16.91 -0.08 18.03
CA LYS A 79 -16.57 -0.48 16.65
C LYS A 79 -15.07 -0.67 16.53
N PHE A 80 -14.30 0.31 17.01
CA PHE A 80 -12.83 0.23 17.02
C PHE A 80 -12.31 -0.96 17.84
N GLN A 81 -12.95 -1.27 18.97
CA GLN A 81 -12.59 -2.43 19.78
C GLN A 81 -12.89 -3.74 19.03
N ARG A 82 -14.07 -3.86 18.41
CA ARG A 82 -14.44 -5.04 17.62
C ARG A 82 -13.47 -5.27 16.46
N ASP A 83 -13.12 -4.23 15.72
CA ASP A 83 -12.21 -4.36 14.57
C ASP A 83 -10.82 -4.80 15.04
N LYS A 84 -10.35 -4.26 16.18
CA LYS A 84 -9.11 -4.69 16.83
C LYS A 84 -9.17 -6.15 17.31
N ASP A 85 -10.29 -6.58 17.89
CA ASP A 85 -10.48 -7.95 18.38
C ASP A 85 -10.48 -8.98 17.24
N LEU A 86 -10.89 -8.57 16.04
CA LEU A 86 -10.83 -9.37 14.80
C LEU A 86 -9.48 -9.26 14.08
N GLY A 87 -8.53 -8.49 14.61
CA GLY A 87 -7.21 -8.29 14.00
C GLY A 87 -7.21 -7.37 12.78
N PHE A 88 -8.28 -6.59 12.57
CA PHE A 88 -8.33 -5.60 11.52
C PHE A 88 -7.57 -4.34 11.90
N TYR A 89 -6.96 -3.71 10.89
CA TYR A 89 -6.26 -2.44 11.02
C TYR A 89 -7.06 -1.36 10.32
N CYS A 90 -7.63 -0.43 11.10
CA CYS A 90 -8.31 0.74 10.55
C CYS A 90 -7.29 1.72 10.00
N LEU A 91 -7.34 1.96 8.69
CA LEU A 91 -6.45 2.87 7.98
C LEU A 91 -7.21 4.07 7.47
N ARG A 92 -6.52 5.21 7.34
CA ARG A 92 -7.10 6.40 6.71
C ARG A 92 -6.12 7.01 5.74
N ALA A 93 -6.60 7.19 4.52
CA ALA A 93 -5.87 7.84 3.45
C ALA A 93 -5.60 9.31 3.76
N ARG A 94 -4.42 9.81 3.37
CA ARG A 94 -4.18 11.26 3.29
C ARG A 94 -5.04 11.88 2.18
N PRO A 95 -5.18 13.21 2.09
CA PRO A 95 -5.67 13.83 0.86
C PRO A 95 -4.80 13.39 -0.34
N ARG A 96 -5.40 13.13 -1.51
CA ARG A 96 -4.69 12.59 -2.70
C ARG A 96 -3.49 13.44 -3.15
N VAL A 97 -3.51 14.74 -2.87
CA VAL A 97 -2.39 15.66 -3.15
C VAL A 97 -1.10 15.32 -2.40
N PHE A 98 -1.17 14.54 -1.32
CA PHE A 98 -0.02 14.06 -0.56
C PHE A 98 0.48 12.68 -1.02
N SER A 99 0.17 12.29 -2.25
CA SER A 99 0.76 11.10 -2.87
C SER A 99 2.26 11.29 -3.04
N GLN A 100 3.01 10.20 -2.92
CA GLN A 100 4.48 10.23 -2.83
C GLN A 100 5.10 9.27 -3.83
N PHE A 101 6.29 9.64 -4.31
CA PHE A 101 7.12 8.76 -5.11
C PHE A 101 7.96 7.87 -4.22
N VAL A 102 7.90 6.57 -4.47
CA VAL A 102 8.71 5.57 -3.78
C VAL A 102 9.42 4.70 -4.80
N SER A 103 10.58 4.17 -4.42
CA SER A 103 11.23 3.11 -5.20
C SER A 103 10.38 1.85 -5.17
N ILE A 104 10.21 1.17 -6.30
CA ILE A 104 9.48 -0.12 -6.30
C ILE A 104 10.14 -1.16 -5.40
N TYR A 105 11.45 -1.03 -5.17
CA TYR A 105 12.22 -1.92 -4.30
C TYR A 105 11.94 -1.70 -2.81
N SER A 106 11.24 -0.62 -2.46
CA SER A 106 10.76 -0.39 -1.09
C SER A 106 9.43 -1.11 -0.80
N ILE A 107 8.75 -1.63 -1.82
CA ILE A 107 7.49 -2.37 -1.65
C ILE A 107 7.84 -3.75 -1.10
N ILE A 108 7.27 -4.07 0.06
CA ILE A 108 7.47 -5.37 0.72
C ILE A 108 6.56 -6.41 0.06
N HIS A 109 5.25 -6.14 0.02
CA HIS A 109 4.23 -7.00 -0.57
C HIS A 109 2.89 -6.23 -0.72
N GLY A 110 1.90 -6.87 -1.32
CA GLY A 110 0.54 -6.34 -1.45
C GLY A 110 -0.28 -6.46 -0.17
N VAL A 111 -1.26 -5.60 0.01
CA VAL A 111 -2.17 -5.60 1.16
C VAL A 111 -3.61 -5.50 0.67
N LEU A 112 -4.50 -6.29 1.27
CA LEU A 112 -5.94 -6.18 1.01
C LEU A 112 -6.51 -4.96 1.74
N LEU A 113 -7.04 -4.02 0.97
CA LEU A 113 -7.78 -2.86 1.48
C LEU A 113 -9.28 -3.07 1.22
N VAL A 114 -10.10 -2.76 2.22
CA VAL A 114 -11.56 -2.85 2.14
C VAL A 114 -12.14 -1.53 2.63
N GLU A 115 -13.07 -0.96 1.88
CA GLU A 115 -13.82 0.23 2.31
C GLU A 115 -14.80 -0.14 3.43
N ASP A 116 -14.92 0.75 4.42
CA ASP A 116 -15.78 0.58 5.60
C ASP A 116 -17.26 0.93 5.33
#